data_AF-A0A2M8DXW8-F1
#
_entry.id   AF-A0A2M8DXW8-F1
#
_cell.length_a   1.000
_cell.length_b   1.000
_cell.length_c   1.000
_cell.angle_alpha   90.00
_cell.angle_beta   90.00
_cell.angle_gamma   90.00
#
_symmetry.space_group_name_H-M   'P 1'
#
loop_
_entity.id
_entity.type
_entity.pdbx_description
1 polymer ?
#
loop_
_entity_poly.entity_id
_entity_poly.type
_entity_poly.pdbx_seq_one_letter_code
_entity_poly.pdbx_strand_id
1 'polypeptide(L)'
;MLIISAILLCYPALLFAMKGGMNGLFFLLVGLSLFTLFRGGQVHPKHFDNNAIALAIALSSAALAIFLSQAYHGHFDPHPYDGASRFLLAIPVYLVLRSINLRTLMSFQYGLPLGAMTALLLVLFTSGHYFNTARASTAFMHPIYFGDLSLMLGFLSLFSINLFKRDAPLLISLKTLGCVAGIYVSILSESRGGWIAIPILLTMWLVIQNKKQRYIRLAYAFPLLVVTLLASYFFISIIQHRIDRIFYELANFSNGQA
;
A
#
# COMPACT_ATOMS: atom_id res chain seq x y z
N MET A 1 -24.59 4.51 0.92
CA MET A 1 -23.50 4.31 1.90
C MET A 1 -23.14 2.83 2.13
N LEU A 2 -24.11 1.91 2.26
CA LEU A 2 -23.84 0.46 2.42
C LEU A 2 -22.98 -0.14 1.30
N ILE A 3 -23.22 0.27 0.05
CA ILE A 3 -22.45 -0.17 -1.12
C ILE A 3 -20.96 0.23 -1.00
N ILE A 4 -20.67 1.46 -0.54
CA ILE A 4 -19.29 1.95 -0.37
C ILE A 4 -18.57 1.17 0.73
N SER A 5 -19.23 0.89 1.86
CA SER A 5 -18.64 0.03 2.91
C SER A 5 -18.37 -1.39 2.42
N ALA A 6 -19.28 -1.96 1.61
CA ALA A 6 -19.09 -3.31 1.06
C ALA A 6 -17.87 -3.34 0.13
N ILE A 7 -17.72 -2.33 -0.74
CA ILE A 7 -16.55 -2.23 -1.61
C ILE A 7 -15.27 -2.06 -0.80
N LEU A 8 -15.25 -1.16 0.19
CA LEU A 8 -14.07 -0.95 1.04
C LEU A 8 -13.67 -2.22 1.83
N LEU A 9 -14.66 -3.03 2.23
CA LEU A 9 -14.42 -4.30 2.92
C LEU A 9 -13.91 -5.38 1.96
N CYS A 10 -14.48 -5.47 0.76
CA CYS A 10 -14.13 -6.49 -0.23
C CYS A 10 -12.86 -6.15 -1.02
N TYR A 11 -12.47 -4.88 -1.11
CA TYR A 11 -11.35 -4.42 -1.94
C TYR A 11 -10.01 -5.13 -1.63
N PRO A 12 -9.57 -5.25 -0.36
CA PRO A 12 -8.32 -5.95 -0.05
C PRO A 12 -8.34 -7.44 -0.40
N ALA A 13 -9.49 -8.11 -0.30
CA ALA A 13 -9.64 -9.52 -0.62
C ALA A 13 -9.68 -9.77 -2.14
N LEU A 14 -10.43 -8.92 -2.85
CA LEU A 14 -10.59 -9.02 -4.31
C LEU A 14 -9.32 -8.61 -5.06
N LEU A 15 -8.42 -7.86 -4.42
CA LEU A 15 -7.09 -7.54 -4.95
C LEU A 15 -6.31 -8.81 -5.32
N PHE A 16 -6.41 -9.86 -4.50
CA PHE A 16 -5.69 -11.12 -4.71
C PHE A 16 -6.53 -12.22 -5.36
N ALA A 17 -7.86 -12.16 -5.22
CA ALA A 17 -8.73 -13.23 -5.69
C ALA A 17 -9.02 -13.17 -7.21
N MET A 18 -9.04 -11.97 -7.82
CA MET A 18 -9.48 -11.83 -9.22
C MET A 18 -8.52 -10.97 -10.05
N LYS A 19 -8.12 -11.48 -11.23
CA LYS A 19 -7.37 -10.71 -12.23
C LYS A 19 -8.19 -9.48 -12.63
N GLY A 20 -7.65 -8.29 -12.38
CA GLY A 20 -8.34 -7.03 -12.67
C GLY A 20 -9.42 -6.62 -11.65
N GLY A 21 -9.64 -7.39 -10.58
CA GLY A 21 -10.60 -7.04 -9.52
C GLY A 21 -10.32 -5.68 -8.89
N MET A 22 -9.05 -5.33 -8.71
CA MET A 22 -8.60 -4.02 -8.24
C MET A 22 -9.08 -2.88 -9.16
N ASN A 23 -8.84 -3.00 -10.47
CA ASN A 23 -9.24 -1.98 -11.44
C ASN A 23 -10.77 -1.88 -11.51
N GLY A 24 -11.47 -3.02 -11.54
CA GLY A 24 -12.93 -3.06 -11.58
C GLY A 24 -13.57 -2.35 -10.38
N LEU A 25 -13.11 -2.63 -9.16
CA LEU A 25 -13.59 -1.96 -7.96
C LEU A 25 -13.21 -0.49 -7.91
N PHE A 26 -12.00 -0.14 -8.37
CA PHE A 26 -11.58 1.25 -8.47
C PHE A 26 -12.51 2.05 -9.40
N PHE A 27 -12.76 1.55 -10.62
CA PHE A 27 -13.69 2.22 -11.54
C PHE A 27 -15.13 2.25 -11.03
N LEU A 28 -15.56 1.22 -10.30
CA LEU A 28 -16.87 1.21 -9.66
C LEU A 28 -16.94 2.29 -8.55
N LEU A 29 -15.90 2.44 -7.72
CA LEU A 29 -15.80 3.53 -6.74
C LEU A 29 -15.80 4.91 -7.40
N VAL A 30 -15.06 5.07 -8.49
CA VAL A 30 -15.05 6.31 -9.28
C VAL A 30 -16.45 6.61 -9.80
N GLY A 31 -17.11 5.64 -10.45
CA GLY A 31 -18.48 5.79 -10.96
C GLY A 31 -19.49 6.15 -9.87
N LEU A 32 -19.43 5.48 -8.71
CA LEU A 32 -20.28 5.81 -7.57
C LEU A 32 -19.97 7.20 -7.01
N SER A 33 -18.69 7.58 -6.90
CA SER A 33 -18.29 8.89 -6.38
C SER A 33 -18.78 10.02 -7.28
N LEU A 34 -18.59 9.89 -8.60
CA LEU A 34 -19.12 10.83 -9.58
C LEU A 34 -20.64 10.89 -9.51
N PHE A 35 -21.32 9.75 -9.46
CA PHE A 35 -22.77 9.71 -9.34
C PHE A 35 -23.28 10.42 -8.07
N THR A 36 -22.60 10.25 -6.93
CA THR A 36 -22.97 10.96 -5.69
C THR A 36 -22.72 12.47 -5.77
N LEU A 37 -21.65 12.89 -6.44
CA LEU A 37 -21.34 14.30 -6.68
C LEU A 37 -22.38 14.95 -7.62
N PHE A 38 -22.72 14.28 -8.73
CA PHE A 38 -23.69 14.77 -9.71
C PHE A 38 -25.12 14.81 -9.20
N ARG A 39 -25.54 13.88 -8.33
CA ARG A 39 -26.87 13.91 -7.70
C ARG A 39 -27.02 14.97 -6.60
N GLY A 40 -26.03 15.85 -6.41
CA GLY A 40 -26.05 16.85 -5.34
C GLY A 40 -26.00 16.24 -3.94
N GLY A 41 -25.49 15.01 -3.81
CA GLY A 41 -25.47 14.29 -2.54
C GLY A 41 -24.53 14.97 -1.54
N GLN A 42 -25.10 15.76 -0.61
CA GLN A 42 -24.53 16.34 0.61
C GLN A 42 -22.98 16.52 0.70
N VAL A 43 -22.29 16.89 -0.37
CA VAL A 43 -20.93 17.43 -0.25
C VAL A 43 -21.10 18.86 0.23
N HIS A 44 -21.26 19.01 1.54
CA HIS A 44 -21.38 20.32 2.15
C HIS A 44 -20.16 21.16 1.75
N PRO A 45 -20.34 22.44 1.39
CA PRO A 45 -19.26 23.32 0.91
C PRO A 45 -18.06 23.42 1.87
N LYS A 46 -18.26 23.08 3.15
CA LYS A 46 -17.22 22.89 4.19
C LYS A 46 -16.21 21.76 3.91
N HIS A 47 -16.31 21.04 2.79
CA HIS A 47 -15.41 19.95 2.41
C HIS A 47 -14.40 20.36 1.33
N PHE A 48 -14.54 21.54 0.72
CA PHE A 48 -13.52 22.17 -0.12
C PHE A 48 -12.65 23.11 0.74
N ASP A 49 -11.79 22.51 1.55
CA ASP A 49 -10.79 23.28 2.30
C ASP A 49 -9.48 23.37 1.51
N ASN A 50 -8.58 24.26 1.93
CA ASN A 50 -7.24 24.40 1.36
C ASN A 50 -6.50 23.06 1.24
N ASN A 51 -6.69 22.14 2.20
CA ASN A 51 -6.08 20.80 2.16
C ASN A 51 -6.66 19.92 1.03
N ALA A 52 -7.95 20.01 0.76
CA ALA A 52 -8.59 19.26 -0.32
C ALA A 52 -8.13 19.79 -1.69
N ILE A 53 -7.98 21.11 -1.80
CA ILE A 53 -7.44 21.75 -3.00
C ILE A 53 -5.98 21.37 -3.19
N ALA A 54 -5.16 21.44 -2.14
CA ALA A 54 -3.75 21.05 -2.19
C ALA A 54 -3.58 19.57 -2.60
N LEU A 55 -4.41 18.67 -2.06
CA LEU A 55 -4.39 17.27 -2.45
C LEU A 55 -4.85 17.07 -3.90
N ALA A 56 -5.90 17.77 -4.34
CA ALA A 56 -6.38 17.69 -5.72
C ALA A 56 -5.31 18.19 -6.71
N ILE A 57 -4.60 19.27 -6.38
CA ILE A 57 -3.47 19.78 -7.15
C ILE A 57 -2.35 18.75 -7.16
N ALA A 58 -1.98 18.18 -6.00
CA ALA A 58 -0.94 17.17 -5.91
C ALA A 58 -1.26 15.93 -6.75
N LEU A 59 -2.50 15.43 -6.70
CA LEU A 59 -2.94 14.29 -7.51
C LEU A 59 -2.99 14.62 -9.02
N SER A 60 -3.34 15.86 -9.37
CA SER A 60 -3.35 16.34 -10.76
C SER A 60 -1.94 16.59 -11.29
N SER A 61 -0.97 16.84 -10.41
CA SER A 61 0.41 17.19 -10.79
C SER A 61 1.10 16.10 -11.61
N ALA A 62 0.79 14.82 -11.36
CA ALA A 62 1.33 13.70 -12.13
C ALA A 62 0.90 13.77 -13.61
N ALA A 63 -0.38 14.04 -13.87
CA ALA A 63 -0.89 14.19 -15.22
C ALA A 63 -0.33 15.45 -15.90
N LEU A 64 -0.23 16.55 -15.15
CA LEU A 64 0.38 17.80 -15.64
C LEU A 64 1.86 17.62 -15.97
N ALA A 65 2.62 16.90 -15.15
CA ALA A 65 4.04 16.65 -15.39
C ALA A 65 4.26 15.83 -16.66
N ILE A 66 3.45 14.79 -16.90
CA ILE A 66 3.50 14.01 -18.14
C ILE A 66 3.14 14.89 -19.33
N PHE A 67 2.08 15.69 -19.21
CA PHE A 67 1.67 16.60 -20.27
C PHE A 67 2.78 17.60 -20.63
N LEU A 68 3.40 18.23 -19.63
CA LEU A 68 4.51 19.18 -19.84
C LEU A 68 5.74 18.50 -20.45
N SER A 69 6.09 17.30 -19.98
CA SER A 69 7.20 16.52 -20.53
C SER A 69 6.97 16.16 -21.99
N GLN A 70 5.77 15.69 -22.34
CA GLN A 70 5.44 15.33 -23.72
C GLN A 70 5.30 16.54 -24.64
N ALA A 71 4.74 17.64 -24.14
CA ALA A 71 4.68 18.89 -24.87
C ALA A 71 6.09 19.43 -25.20
N TYR A 72 7.03 19.27 -24.27
CA TYR A 72 8.44 19.64 -24.50
C TYR A 72 9.13 18.72 -25.52
N HIS A 73 8.86 17.41 -25.46
CA HIS A 73 9.45 16.43 -26.38
C HIS A 73 8.74 16.32 -27.75
N GLY A 74 7.59 16.96 -27.93
CA GLY A 74 6.82 16.95 -29.18
C GLY A 74 6.17 15.60 -29.53
N HIS A 75 6.24 14.62 -28.62
CA HIS A 75 5.70 13.27 -28.82
C HIS A 75 4.64 12.96 -27.77
N PHE A 76 3.41 12.74 -28.24
CA PHE A 76 2.28 12.35 -27.40
C PHE A 76 2.13 10.83 -27.43
N ASP A 77 2.56 10.17 -26.35
CA ASP A 77 2.31 8.75 -26.12
C ASP A 77 1.15 8.60 -25.12
N PRO A 78 0.08 7.83 -25.43
CA PRO A 78 -0.98 7.53 -24.49
C PRO A 78 -0.55 6.68 -23.29
N HIS A 79 0.51 5.87 -23.41
CA HIS A 79 0.86 4.85 -22.42
C HIS A 79 1.13 5.41 -21.00
N PRO A 80 1.86 6.53 -20.82
CA PRO A 80 2.10 7.12 -19.51
C PRO A 80 0.83 7.66 -18.82
N TYR A 81 -0.20 8.00 -19.59
CA TYR A 81 -1.43 8.56 -19.04
C TYR A 81 -2.32 7.53 -18.34
N ASP A 82 -2.16 6.23 -18.59
CA ASP A 82 -2.94 5.20 -17.87
C ASP A 82 -2.66 5.25 -16.37
N GLY A 83 -1.40 5.43 -15.98
CA GLY A 83 -1.01 5.59 -14.58
C GLY A 83 -1.52 6.92 -13.99
N ALA A 84 -1.27 8.03 -14.69
CA ALA A 84 -1.60 9.37 -14.19
C ALA A 84 -3.11 9.63 -14.09
N SER A 85 -3.90 9.10 -15.03
CA SER A 85 -5.35 9.26 -15.00
C SER A 85 -5.98 8.64 -13.75
N ARG A 86 -5.42 7.55 -13.22
CA ARG A 86 -5.90 6.93 -11.97
C ARG A 86 -5.72 7.86 -10.77
N PHE A 87 -4.65 8.65 -10.70
CA PHE A 87 -4.47 9.65 -9.65
C PHE A 87 -5.50 10.79 -9.78
N LEU A 88 -5.79 11.21 -11.01
CA LEU A 88 -6.82 12.22 -11.28
C LEU A 88 -8.22 11.70 -10.88
N LEU A 89 -8.54 10.45 -11.24
CA LEU A 89 -9.78 9.78 -10.87
C LEU A 89 -9.91 9.49 -9.35
N ALA A 90 -8.81 9.52 -8.60
CA ALA A 90 -8.85 9.40 -7.14
C ALA A 90 -9.41 10.66 -6.45
N ILE A 91 -9.44 11.81 -7.12
CA ILE A 91 -9.96 13.09 -6.57
C ILE A 91 -11.44 12.99 -6.19
N PRO A 92 -12.38 12.58 -7.08
CA PRO A 92 -13.79 12.44 -6.70
C PRO A 92 -13.99 11.40 -5.60
N VAL A 93 -13.22 10.30 -5.62
CA VAL A 93 -13.25 9.28 -4.57
C VAL A 93 -12.86 9.87 -3.21
N TYR A 94 -11.80 10.68 -3.17
CA TYR A 94 -11.35 11.38 -1.97
C TYR A 94 -12.41 12.34 -1.41
N LEU A 95 -13.00 13.19 -2.26
CA LEU A 95 -14.01 14.16 -1.84
C LEU A 95 -15.24 13.47 -1.23
N VAL A 96 -15.68 12.37 -1.85
CA VAL A 96 -16.79 11.57 -1.34
C VAL A 96 -16.41 10.86 -0.05
N LEU A 97 -15.23 10.24 0.04
CA LEU A 97 -14.74 9.64 1.29
C LEU A 97 -14.71 10.64 2.46
N ARG A 98 -14.38 11.91 2.19
CA ARG A 98 -14.39 12.98 3.19
C ARG A 98 -15.79 13.30 3.72
N SER A 99 -16.81 13.13 2.88
CA SER A 99 -18.22 13.37 3.23
C SER A 99 -18.90 12.18 3.94
N ILE A 100 -18.24 11.02 3.99
CA ILE A 100 -18.80 9.80 4.56
C ILE A 100 -18.62 9.76 6.08
N ASN A 101 -19.64 9.26 6.77
CA ASN A 101 -19.59 9.03 8.21
C ASN A 101 -18.47 8.05 8.61
N LEU A 102 -17.77 8.35 9.71
CA LEU A 102 -16.73 7.50 10.30
C LEU A 102 -17.18 6.03 10.49
N ARG A 103 -18.48 5.79 10.72
CA ARG A 103 -19.04 4.44 10.87
C ARG A 103 -18.87 3.57 9.63
N THR A 104 -19.00 4.14 8.43
CA THR A 104 -18.80 3.41 7.17
C THR A 104 -17.32 3.16 6.93
N LEU A 105 -16.45 4.07 7.36
CA LEU A 105 -15.00 3.90 7.30
C LEU A 105 -14.51 2.79 8.26
N MET A 106 -15.19 2.57 9.38
CA MET A 106 -14.88 1.46 10.29
C MET A 106 -14.96 0.08 9.61
N SER A 107 -15.77 -0.10 8.56
CA SER A 107 -15.83 -1.39 7.83
C SER A 107 -14.49 -1.79 7.20
N PHE A 108 -13.66 -0.82 6.85
CA PHE A 108 -12.33 -1.04 6.27
C PHE A 108 -11.40 -1.80 7.23
N GLN A 109 -11.59 -1.66 8.54
CA GLN A 109 -10.76 -2.33 9.55
C GLN A 109 -10.86 -3.86 9.53
N TYR A 110 -11.96 -4.40 8.97
CA TYR A 110 -12.17 -5.85 8.80
C TYR A 110 -11.63 -6.31 7.45
N GLY A 111 -11.75 -5.47 6.41
CA GLY A 111 -11.23 -5.78 5.07
C GLY A 111 -9.73 -5.98 5.05
N LEU A 112 -8.96 -5.18 5.80
CA LEU A 112 -7.50 -5.28 5.88
C LEU A 112 -6.98 -6.66 6.32
N PRO A 113 -7.33 -7.18 7.52
CA PRO A 113 -6.86 -8.49 7.94
C PRO A 113 -7.43 -9.62 7.07
N LEU A 114 -8.68 -9.50 6.62
CA LEU A 114 -9.26 -10.48 5.71
C LEU A 114 -8.50 -10.54 4.38
N GLY A 115 -8.10 -9.40 3.82
CA GLY A 115 -7.27 -9.34 2.62
C GLY A 115 -5.93 -10.05 2.79
N ALA A 116 -5.22 -9.78 3.88
CA ALA A 116 -3.97 -10.47 4.19
C ALA A 116 -4.16 -11.98 4.39
N MET A 117 -5.24 -12.39 5.06
CA MET A 117 -5.60 -13.81 5.21
C MET A 117 -5.95 -14.45 3.87
N THR A 118 -6.66 -13.77 2.97
CA THR A 118 -6.94 -14.31 1.63
C THR A 118 -5.67 -14.52 0.82
N ALA A 119 -4.68 -13.62 0.92
CA ALA A 119 -3.37 -13.83 0.32
C ALA A 119 -2.70 -15.09 0.86
N LEU A 120 -2.74 -15.31 2.18
CA LEU A 120 -2.20 -16.51 2.81
C LEU A 120 -2.90 -17.78 2.33
N LEU A 121 -4.23 -17.79 2.33
CA LEU A 121 -5.01 -18.94 1.85
C LEU A 121 -4.69 -19.27 0.40
N LEU A 122 -4.56 -18.26 -0.47
CA LEU A 122 -4.18 -18.48 -1.87
C LEU A 122 -2.82 -19.16 -2.01
N VAL A 123 -1.83 -18.76 -1.19
CA VAL A 123 -0.50 -19.42 -1.22
C VAL A 123 -0.59 -20.87 -0.77
N LEU A 124 -1.35 -21.15 0.31
CA LEU A 124 -1.49 -22.49 0.86
C LEU A 124 -2.25 -23.45 -0.06
N PHE A 125 -3.33 -23.00 -0.69
CA PHE A 125 -4.17 -23.85 -1.55
C PHE A 125 -3.60 -24.03 -2.96
N THR A 126 -2.82 -23.08 -3.45
CA THR A 126 -2.48 -23.03 -4.87
C THR A 126 -1.01 -23.40 -5.14
N SER A 127 -0.38 -24.08 -4.19
CA SER A 127 1.02 -24.55 -4.27
C SER A 127 2.07 -23.46 -4.45
N GLY A 128 1.72 -22.17 -4.32
CA GLY A 128 2.63 -21.02 -4.35
C GLY A 128 3.47 -20.81 -5.62
N HIS A 129 3.53 -21.76 -6.54
CA HIS A 129 4.51 -21.80 -7.62
C HIS A 129 3.87 -21.51 -8.97
N TYR A 130 3.46 -20.25 -9.15
CA TYR A 130 3.19 -19.73 -10.48
C TYR A 130 4.51 -19.17 -11.06
N PHE A 131 4.65 -19.21 -12.40
CA PHE A 131 5.86 -18.77 -13.14
C PHE A 131 7.12 -19.67 -13.07
N ASN A 132 7.00 -20.96 -12.78
CA ASN A 132 8.16 -21.89 -12.72
C ASN A 132 9.24 -21.43 -11.71
N THR A 133 8.84 -20.63 -10.72
CA THR A 133 9.70 -20.15 -9.63
C THR A 133 9.23 -20.74 -8.32
N ALA A 134 10.15 -21.07 -7.42
CA ALA A 134 9.85 -21.53 -6.07
C ALA A 134 9.21 -20.44 -5.16
N ARG A 135 8.80 -19.30 -5.73
CA ARG A 135 8.39 -18.09 -5.01
C ARG A 135 6.88 -17.92 -5.01
N ALA A 136 6.30 -17.58 -3.87
CA ALA A 136 4.86 -17.35 -3.72
C ALA A 136 4.37 -16.25 -4.67
N SER A 137 3.49 -16.62 -5.61
CA SER A 137 2.83 -15.72 -6.55
C SER A 137 1.41 -16.18 -6.86
N THR A 138 0.66 -15.34 -7.54
CA THR A 138 -0.64 -15.70 -8.12
C THR A 138 -0.52 -15.78 -9.64
N ALA A 139 -1.49 -16.43 -10.30
CA ALA A 139 -1.50 -16.61 -11.76
C ALA A 139 -1.43 -15.29 -12.57
N PHE A 140 -1.62 -14.14 -11.94
CA PHE A 140 -1.67 -12.83 -12.60
C PHE A 140 -0.85 -11.73 -11.88
N MET A 141 -0.16 -12.04 -10.78
CA MET A 141 0.64 -11.06 -10.03
C MET A 141 2.04 -11.61 -9.77
N HIS A 142 3.05 -10.80 -10.10
CA HIS A 142 4.45 -11.13 -9.84
C HIS A 142 4.69 -11.36 -8.33
N PRO A 143 5.58 -12.31 -7.94
CA PRO A 143 5.84 -12.63 -6.54
C PRO A 143 6.15 -11.41 -5.66
N ILE A 144 6.93 -10.46 -6.16
CA ILE A 144 7.34 -9.26 -5.39
C ILE A 144 6.13 -8.39 -5.05
N TYR A 145 5.32 -8.02 -6.04
CA TYR A 145 4.10 -7.22 -5.81
C TYR A 145 3.11 -7.93 -4.89
N PHE A 146 2.98 -9.25 -5.05
CA PHE A 146 2.10 -10.05 -4.22
C PHE A 146 2.55 -10.05 -2.74
N GLY A 147 3.83 -10.26 -2.50
CA GLY A 147 4.44 -10.17 -1.17
C GLY A 147 4.28 -8.80 -0.54
N ASP A 148 4.63 -7.75 -1.29
CA ASP A 148 4.62 -6.36 -0.80
C ASP A 148 3.20 -5.89 -0.44
N LEU A 149 2.20 -6.22 -1.27
CA LEU A 149 0.80 -5.87 -1.00
C LEU A 149 0.24 -6.65 0.18
N SER A 150 0.58 -7.94 0.32
CA SER A 150 0.17 -8.74 1.47
C SER A 150 0.77 -8.21 2.77
N LEU A 151 2.06 -7.85 2.74
CA LEU A 151 2.76 -7.22 3.86
C LEU A 151 2.11 -5.89 4.26
N MET A 152 1.84 -5.04 3.27
CA MET A 152 1.19 -3.74 3.47
C MET A 152 -0.18 -3.91 4.13
N LEU A 153 -1.01 -4.84 3.67
CA LEU A 153 -2.32 -5.11 4.25
C LEU A 153 -2.23 -5.65 5.68
N GLY A 154 -1.27 -6.54 5.94
CA GLY A 154 -1.02 -7.07 7.29
C GLY A 154 -0.55 -6.00 8.28
N PHE A 155 0.35 -5.11 7.88
CA PHE A 155 0.75 -4.00 8.76
C PHE A 155 -0.36 -2.96 8.91
N LEU A 156 -1.11 -2.64 7.85
CA LEU A 156 -2.28 -1.76 7.96
C LEU A 156 -3.32 -2.32 8.92
N SER A 157 -3.55 -3.65 8.95
CA SER A 157 -4.44 -4.25 9.94
C SER A 157 -3.91 -4.06 11.37
N LEU A 158 -2.59 -4.16 11.56
CA LEU A 158 -1.93 -3.92 12.84
C LEU A 158 -2.03 -2.44 13.29
N PHE A 159 -1.82 -1.48 12.38
CA PHE A 159 -1.98 -0.04 12.64
C PHE A 159 -3.45 0.34 12.90
N SER A 160 -4.40 -0.43 12.38
CA SER A 160 -5.82 -0.20 12.61
C SER A 160 -6.28 -0.59 14.03
N ILE A 161 -5.45 -1.26 14.84
CA ILE A 161 -5.80 -1.63 16.22
C ILE A 161 -6.09 -0.39 17.06
N ASN A 162 -7.29 -0.33 17.64
CA ASN A 162 -7.80 0.78 18.45
C ASN A 162 -7.89 2.13 17.72
N LEU A 163 -7.91 2.14 16.37
CA LEU A 163 -7.87 3.37 15.59
C LEU A 163 -9.14 4.25 15.78
N PHE A 164 -10.31 3.61 15.85
CA PHE A 164 -11.59 4.32 15.97
C PHE A 164 -12.17 4.23 17.39
N LYS A 165 -12.20 3.03 17.95
CA LYS A 165 -12.69 2.72 19.29
C LYS A 165 -11.80 1.64 19.90
N ARG A 166 -11.93 1.40 21.20
CA ARG A 166 -11.31 0.22 21.83
C ARG A 166 -11.87 -1.03 21.17
N ASP A 167 -10.98 -1.79 20.53
CA ASP A 167 -11.34 -3.02 19.85
C ASP A 167 -11.59 -4.13 20.87
N ALA A 168 -12.56 -5.00 20.56
CA ALA A 168 -12.78 -6.23 21.31
C ALA A 168 -11.55 -7.15 21.17
N PRO A 169 -11.24 -8.01 22.16
CA PRO A 169 -10.08 -8.89 22.11
C PRO A 169 -10.08 -9.78 20.86
N LEU A 170 -11.25 -10.27 20.43
CA LEU A 170 -11.40 -11.04 19.19
C LEU A 170 -10.98 -10.26 17.93
N LEU A 171 -11.31 -8.97 17.86
CA LEU A 171 -10.95 -8.13 16.72
C LEU A 171 -9.46 -7.81 16.71
N ILE A 172 -8.85 -7.65 17.90
CA ILE A 172 -7.40 -7.52 18.03
C ILE A 172 -6.72 -8.79 17.52
N SER A 173 -7.20 -9.97 17.93
CA SER A 173 -6.69 -11.25 17.44
C SER A 173 -6.82 -11.39 15.92
N LEU A 174 -7.93 -10.96 15.33
CA LEU A 174 -8.08 -10.97 13.86
C LEU A 174 -7.06 -10.04 13.18
N LYS A 175 -6.88 -8.82 13.70
CA LYS A 175 -5.93 -7.83 13.15
C LYS A 175 -4.48 -8.29 13.27
N THR A 176 -4.11 -8.96 14.38
CA THR A 176 -2.77 -9.51 14.58
C THR A 176 -2.53 -10.74 13.70
N LEU A 177 -3.53 -11.64 13.56
CA LEU A 177 -3.45 -12.77 12.63
C LEU A 177 -3.28 -12.30 11.18
N GLY A 178 -3.99 -11.24 10.77
CA GLY A 178 -3.79 -10.60 9.47
C GLY A 178 -2.35 -10.12 9.27
N CYS A 179 -1.73 -9.52 10.29
CA CYS A 179 -0.34 -9.10 10.23
C CYS A 179 0.62 -10.28 10.08
N VAL A 180 0.44 -11.34 10.85
CA VAL A 180 1.26 -12.56 10.78
C VAL A 180 1.12 -13.21 9.39
N ALA A 181 -0.11 -13.29 8.87
CA ALA A 181 -0.39 -13.78 7.52
C ALA A 181 0.35 -12.96 6.45
N GLY A 182 0.30 -11.63 6.53
CA GLY A 182 1.01 -10.74 5.60
C GLY A 182 2.52 -10.91 5.63
N ILE A 183 3.11 -11.01 6.83
CA ILE A 183 4.55 -11.27 7.02
C ILE A 183 4.94 -12.62 6.41
N TYR A 184 4.16 -13.67 6.70
CA TYR A 184 4.45 -15.02 6.20
C TYR A 184 4.42 -15.07 4.67
N VAL A 185 3.41 -14.47 4.04
CA VAL A 185 3.33 -14.37 2.58
C VAL A 185 4.49 -13.57 2.00
N SER A 186 4.89 -12.47 2.64
CA SER A 186 6.05 -11.67 2.21
C SER A 186 7.34 -12.49 2.25
N ILE A 187 7.54 -13.32 3.28
CA ILE A 187 8.72 -14.20 3.38
C ILE A 187 8.70 -15.24 2.25
N LEU A 188 7.56 -15.90 2.03
CA LEU A 188 7.41 -16.89 0.95
C LEU A 188 7.55 -16.31 -0.46
N SER A 189 7.24 -15.02 -0.62
CA SER A 189 7.44 -14.32 -1.89
C SER A 189 8.92 -14.00 -2.17
N GLU A 190 9.80 -14.16 -1.17
CA GLU A 190 11.20 -13.72 -1.17
C GLU A 190 11.37 -12.25 -1.60
N SER A 191 10.39 -11.39 -1.27
CA SER A 191 10.53 -9.96 -1.50
C SER A 191 11.57 -9.39 -0.53
N ARG A 192 12.78 -9.14 -1.05
CA ARG A 192 13.90 -8.53 -0.31
C ARG A 192 13.53 -7.18 0.33
N GLY A 193 12.60 -6.44 -0.29
CA GLY A 193 12.05 -5.19 0.28
C GLY A 193 11.25 -5.44 1.57
N GLY A 194 10.51 -6.55 1.63
CA GLY A 194 9.75 -6.94 2.83
C GLY A 194 10.62 -7.17 4.06
N TRP A 195 11.81 -7.78 3.89
CA TRP A 195 12.74 -8.02 5.00
C TRP A 195 13.21 -6.74 5.68
N ILE A 196 13.40 -5.67 4.90
CA ILE A 196 13.74 -4.34 5.41
C ILE A 196 12.50 -3.62 5.96
N ALA A 197 11.35 -3.77 5.31
CA ALA A 197 10.12 -3.10 5.71
C ALA A 197 9.55 -3.60 7.05
N ILE A 198 9.62 -4.92 7.33
CA ILE A 198 9.10 -5.52 8.57
C ILE A 198 9.62 -4.83 9.84
N PRO A 199 10.94 -4.74 10.08
CA PRO A 199 11.45 -4.11 11.30
C PRO A 199 11.05 -2.63 11.38
N ILE A 200 11.16 -1.89 10.27
CA ILE A 200 10.78 -0.47 10.21
C ILE A 200 9.31 -0.30 10.59
N LEU A 201 8.39 -1.03 9.95
CA LEU A 201 6.96 -0.92 10.22
C LEU A 201 6.61 -1.35 11.65
N LEU A 202 7.28 -2.38 12.18
CA LEU A 202 7.08 -2.82 13.56
C LEU A 202 7.56 -1.77 14.57
N THR A 203 8.70 -1.12 14.32
CA THR A 203 9.18 -0.01 15.16
C THR A 203 8.20 1.18 15.13
N MET A 204 7.69 1.54 13.94
CA MET A 204 6.69 2.61 13.81
C MET A 204 5.42 2.30 14.58
N TRP A 205 4.92 1.06 14.49
CA TRP A 205 3.72 0.62 15.22
C TRP A 205 3.89 0.73 16.74
N LEU A 206 5.03 0.26 17.27
CA LEU A 206 5.32 0.34 18.71
C LEU A 206 5.36 1.78 19.23
N VAL A 207 5.89 2.71 18.42
CA VAL A 207 5.98 4.13 18.75
C VAL A 207 4.59 4.80 18.78
N ILE A 208 3.73 4.46 17.82
CA ILE A 208 2.40 5.08 17.68
C ILE A 208 1.43 4.61 18.77
N GLN A 209 1.45 3.32 19.12
CA GLN A 209 0.48 2.73 20.06
C GLN A 209 0.65 3.18 21.52
N ASN A 210 1.84 3.60 21.95
CA ASN A 210 2.10 3.84 23.38
C ASN A 210 2.98 5.06 23.64
N LYS A 211 2.31 6.22 23.76
CA LYS A 211 2.96 7.52 24.02
C LYS A 211 3.76 7.55 25.34
N LYS A 212 3.29 6.86 26.39
CA LYS A 212 3.91 6.90 27.74
C LYS A 212 5.27 6.20 27.84
N GLN A 213 5.52 5.15 27.06
CA GLN A 213 6.78 4.38 27.10
C GLN A 213 7.56 4.47 25.78
N ARG A 214 7.27 5.50 24.99
CA ARG A 214 7.85 5.70 23.66
C ARG A 214 9.37 5.63 23.68
N TYR A 215 10.03 6.29 24.64
CA TYR A 215 11.49 6.36 24.72
C TYR A 215 12.15 5.02 25.06
N ILE A 216 11.57 4.26 26.00
CA ILE A 216 12.09 2.93 26.38
C ILE A 216 11.94 1.96 25.20
N ARG A 217 10.80 1.99 24.50
CA ARG A 217 10.60 1.13 23.32
C ARG A 217 11.46 1.52 22.15
N LEU A 218 11.66 2.81 21.92
CA LEU A 218 12.60 3.31 20.91
C LEU A 218 14.02 2.85 21.20
N ALA A 219 14.44 2.84 22.48
CA ALA A 219 15.76 2.38 22.89
C ALA A 219 16.03 0.90 22.54
N TYR A 220 15.00 0.04 22.50
CA TYR A 220 15.11 -1.35 22.05
C TYR A 220 14.81 -1.54 20.56
N ALA A 221 13.92 -0.73 20.00
CA ALA A 221 13.51 -0.80 18.61
C ALA A 221 14.61 -0.29 17.65
N PHE A 222 15.35 0.74 18.05
CA PHE A 222 16.45 1.30 17.26
C PHE A 222 17.60 0.30 17.03
N PRO A 223 18.17 -0.37 18.07
CA PRO A 223 19.19 -1.38 17.84
C PRO A 223 18.66 -2.57 17.03
N LEU A 224 17.40 -2.99 17.24
CA LEU A 224 16.78 -4.04 16.42
C LEU A 224 16.70 -3.64 14.93
N LEU A 225 16.36 -2.39 14.64
CA LEU A 225 16.32 -1.83 13.29
C LEU A 225 17.72 -1.77 12.67
N VAL A 226 18.72 -1.31 13.43
CA VAL A 226 20.12 -1.28 12.97
C VAL A 226 20.63 -2.69 12.68
N VAL A 227 20.37 -3.65 13.56
CA VAL A 227 20.76 -5.06 13.37
C VAL A 227 20.08 -5.66 12.13
N THR A 228 18.81 -5.37 11.90
CA THR A 228 18.09 -5.89 10.72
C THR A 228 18.56 -5.25 9.42
N LEU A 229 18.88 -3.95 9.42
CA LEU A 229 19.50 -3.29 8.27
C LEU A 229 20.89 -3.86 7.97
N LEU A 230 21.73 -4.04 8.99
CA LEU A 230 23.05 -4.65 8.83
C LEU A 230 22.93 -6.10 8.35
N ALA A 231 22.03 -6.90 8.92
CA ALA A 231 21.77 -8.24 8.44
C ALA A 231 21.30 -8.24 6.97
N SER A 232 20.42 -7.31 6.58
CA SER A 232 20.00 -7.20 5.17
C SER A 232 21.17 -6.90 4.23
N TYR A 233 22.13 -6.08 4.66
CA TYR A 233 23.35 -5.78 3.90
C TYR A 233 24.25 -7.02 3.73
N PHE A 234 24.40 -7.84 4.77
CA PHE A 234 25.26 -9.03 4.73
C PHE A 234 24.62 -10.23 4.03
N PHE A 235 23.32 -10.45 4.21
CA PHE A 235 22.63 -11.63 3.69
C PHE A 235 22.12 -11.47 2.25
N ILE A 236 22.05 -10.23 1.73
CA ILE A 236 21.51 -9.97 0.41
C ILE A 236 22.63 -9.50 -0.53
N SER A 237 23.23 -10.45 -1.26
CA SER A 237 24.31 -10.20 -2.24
C SER A 237 23.95 -9.20 -3.35
N ILE A 238 22.67 -9.01 -3.67
CA ILE A 238 22.24 -7.98 -4.64
C ILE A 238 22.43 -6.56 -4.13
N ILE A 239 22.36 -6.35 -2.81
CA ILE A 239 22.51 -5.02 -2.21
C ILE A 239 23.97 -4.61 -2.30
N GLN A 240 24.88 -5.54 -2.00
CA GLN A 240 26.33 -5.34 -2.17
C GLN A 240 26.65 -4.98 -3.63
N HIS A 241 26.22 -5.79 -4.60
CA HIS A 241 26.46 -5.50 -6.00
C HIS A 241 25.84 -4.20 -6.51
N ARG A 242 24.70 -3.74 -5.96
CA ARG A 242 24.11 -2.44 -6.33
C ARG A 242 24.86 -1.27 -5.71
N ILE A 243 25.31 -1.41 -4.47
CA ILE A 243 26.12 -0.39 -3.80
C ILE A 243 27.47 -0.25 -4.52
N ASP A 244 28.12 -1.37 -4.84
CA ASP A 244 29.38 -1.38 -5.58
C ASP A 244 29.22 -0.73 -6.97
N ARG A 245 28.09 -0.99 -7.64
CA ARG A 245 27.79 -0.38 -8.94
C ARG A 245 27.54 1.12 -8.85
N ILE A 246 26.89 1.60 -7.79
CA ILE A 246 26.70 3.04 -7.54
C ILE A 246 28.06 3.72 -7.32
N PHE A 247 28.96 3.10 -6.54
CA PHE A 247 30.30 3.63 -6.34
C PHE A 247 31.13 3.61 -7.63
N TYR A 248 30.99 2.56 -8.45
CA TYR A 248 31.63 2.45 -9.75
C TYR A 248 31.10 3.50 -10.75
N GLU A 249 29.79 3.73 -10.79
CA GLU A 249 29.16 4.76 -11.63
C GLU A 249 29.56 6.17 -11.17
N LEU A 250 29.58 6.44 -9.86
CA LEU A 250 30.07 7.71 -9.31
C LEU A 250 31.55 7.96 -9.63
N ALA A 251 32.38 6.92 -9.56
CA ALA A 251 33.79 7.00 -9.92
C ALA A 251 33.96 7.31 -11.42
N ASN A 252 33.22 6.64 -12.30
CA ASN A 252 33.26 6.89 -13.75
C ASN A 252 32.72 8.28 -14.12
N PHE A 253 31.65 8.73 -13.45
CA PHE A 253 31.11 10.08 -13.64
C PHE A 253 32.11 11.15 -13.22
N SER A 254 32.82 10.94 -12.11
CA SER A 254 33.87 11.85 -11.63
C SER A 254 35.10 11.89 -12.55
N ASN A 255 35.36 10.81 -13.27
CA ASN A 255 36.47 10.69 -14.23
C ASN A 255 36.08 11.13 -15.66
N GLY A 256 34.86 11.63 -15.88
CA GLY A 256 34.40 12.16 -17.17
C GLY A 256 34.20 11.10 -18.25
N GLN A 257 34.05 9.82 -17.86
CA GLN A 257 33.76 8.72 -18.76
C GLN A 257 32.30 8.31 -18.58
N ALA A 258 31.40 9.04 -19.24
CA ALA A 258 29.99 8.70 -19.39
C ALA A 258 29.74 8.05 -20.76
#